data_AF-C2L011-F1
#
_entry.id   AF-C2L011-F1
#
_cell.length_a   1.000
_cell.length_b   1.000
_cell.length_c   1.000
_cell.angle_alpha   90.00
_cell.angle_beta   90.00
_cell.angle_gamma   90.00
#
_symmetry.space_group_name_H-M   'P 1'
#
loop_
_entity.id
_entity.type
_entity.pdbx_description
1 polymer ?
#
loop_
_entity_poly.entity_id
_entity_poly.type
_entity_poly.pdbx_seq_one_letter_code
_entity_poly.pdbx_strand_id
1 'polypeptide(L)'
;MRKIWEKVDKKEEKIEVKENTSKGKDMKKISKSIIISLILGILFGLILLFIKLRFQLSEEETMRIYIFLSIAVLLISVIINLSYNFVYARKINALTPLLGEAKYDEYLEKITAIRDKVKSKHLRSIAELNRTAALTGKKEYGAAVEILKELEPRVKKMPSVEMVRRLNLCLNYFYLKEYKEAETLYKDSEALFGKYKENAFYKKNFSILDMFLDLCCYGKKEGVAERIQEARRMYPEKQLQEDFDYLEGLLEER
;
A
#
# COMPACT_ATOMS: atom_id res chain seq x y z
N MET A 1 -34.29 29.33 -29.97
CA MET A 1 -33.63 28.13 -30.52
C MET A 1 -32.26 28.45 -31.15
N ARG A 2 -32.17 29.25 -32.22
CA ARG A 2 -30.89 29.55 -32.93
C ARG A 2 -29.78 30.16 -32.05
N LYS A 3 -30.11 31.09 -31.15
CA LYS A 3 -29.16 31.71 -30.19
C LYS A 3 -28.61 30.75 -29.11
N ILE A 4 -29.28 29.62 -28.87
CA ILE A 4 -28.83 28.62 -27.88
C ILE A 4 -27.78 27.71 -28.55
N TRP A 5 -28.02 27.31 -29.81
CA TRP A 5 -27.08 26.54 -30.60
C TRP A 5 -25.74 27.27 -30.85
N GLU A 6 -25.77 28.56 -31.22
CA GLU A 6 -24.54 29.36 -31.37
C GLU A 6 -23.69 29.45 -30.07
N LYS A 7 -24.33 29.38 -28.90
CA LYS A 7 -23.62 29.38 -27.61
C LYS A 7 -23.02 28.02 -27.27
N VAL A 8 -23.64 26.93 -27.74
CA VAL A 8 -23.11 25.57 -27.56
C VAL A 8 -21.91 25.37 -28.48
N ASP A 9 -22.01 25.72 -29.76
CA ASP A 9 -20.91 25.59 -30.73
C ASP A 9 -19.67 26.40 -30.31
N LYS A 10 -19.85 27.67 -29.89
CA LYS A 10 -18.74 28.48 -29.36
C LYS A 10 -18.12 27.94 -28.07
N LYS A 11 -18.87 27.15 -27.29
CA LYS A 11 -18.36 26.53 -26.07
C LYS A 11 -17.58 25.26 -26.41
N GLU A 12 -18.07 24.45 -27.35
CA GLU A 12 -17.39 23.26 -27.85
C GLU A 12 -16.09 23.63 -28.58
N GLU A 13 -16.11 24.64 -29.45
CA GLU A 13 -14.92 25.16 -30.13
C GLU A 13 -13.86 25.66 -29.13
N LYS A 14 -14.29 26.33 -28.04
CA LYS A 14 -13.37 26.75 -26.96
C LYS A 14 -12.82 25.59 -26.13
N ILE A 15 -13.57 24.49 -25.98
CA ILE A 15 -13.12 23.28 -25.30
C ILE A 15 -12.09 22.56 -26.18
N GLU A 16 -12.38 22.42 -27.47
CA GLU A 16 -11.50 21.74 -28.44
C GLU A 16 -10.18 22.51 -28.65
N VAL A 17 -10.23 23.85 -28.72
CA VAL A 17 -9.03 24.69 -28.76
C VAL A 17 -8.20 24.57 -27.47
N LYS A 18 -8.85 24.46 -26.29
CA LYS A 18 -8.17 24.20 -25.02
C LYS A 18 -7.56 22.80 -24.95
N GLU A 19 -8.24 21.79 -25.45
CA GLU A 19 -7.74 20.41 -25.51
C GLU A 19 -6.55 20.29 -26.47
N ASN A 20 -6.62 20.93 -27.64
CA ASN A 20 -5.55 20.93 -28.62
C ASN A 20 -4.34 21.76 -28.17
N THR A 21 -4.54 22.88 -27.46
CA THR A 21 -3.44 23.62 -26.82
C THR A 21 -2.85 22.89 -25.61
N SER A 22 -3.64 22.10 -24.86
CA SER A 22 -3.14 21.22 -23.80
C SER A 22 -2.31 20.06 -24.37
N LYS A 23 -2.80 19.38 -25.42
CA LYS A 23 -2.07 18.30 -26.12
C LYS A 23 -0.79 18.80 -26.78
N GLY A 24 -0.76 20.03 -27.27
CA GLY A 24 0.46 20.67 -27.81
C GLY A 24 1.48 21.08 -26.73
N LYS A 25 1.06 21.21 -25.46
CA LYS A 25 1.93 21.58 -24.33
C LYS A 25 2.50 20.38 -23.58
N ASP A 26 2.02 19.17 -23.88
CA ASP A 26 2.61 17.90 -23.47
C ASP A 26 3.75 17.46 -24.41
N MET A 27 4.66 18.37 -24.75
CA MET A 27 6.02 17.94 -25.04
C MET A 27 6.56 17.32 -23.76
N LYS A 28 6.64 15.98 -23.72
CA LYS A 28 7.20 15.20 -22.61
C LYS A 28 8.42 15.92 -22.05
N LYS A 29 8.26 16.56 -20.89
CA LYS A 29 9.36 17.21 -20.17
C LYS A 29 10.36 16.11 -19.84
N ILE A 30 11.41 15.99 -20.65
CA ILE A 30 12.48 15.02 -20.44
C ILE A 30 12.96 15.25 -19.01
N SER A 31 12.77 14.26 -18.14
CA SER A 31 13.09 14.42 -16.74
C SER A 31 14.58 14.69 -16.61
N LYS A 32 14.98 15.54 -15.64
CA LYS A 32 16.40 15.83 -15.39
C LYS A 32 17.23 14.55 -15.27
N SER A 33 16.64 13.47 -14.74
CA SER A 33 17.25 12.15 -14.65
C SER A 33 17.58 11.52 -16.01
N ILE A 34 16.72 11.68 -17.03
CA ILE A 34 17.00 11.14 -18.38
C ILE A 34 18.17 11.89 -19.02
N ILE A 35 18.24 13.22 -18.87
CA ILE A 35 19.36 14.03 -19.38
C ILE A 35 20.67 13.63 -18.68
N ILE A 36 20.65 13.45 -17.36
CA ILE A 36 21.81 13.00 -16.58
C ILE A 36 22.26 11.60 -17.04
N SER A 37 21.33 10.66 -17.25
CA SER A 37 21.66 9.33 -17.75
C SER A 37 22.30 9.36 -19.14
N LEU A 38 21.84 10.24 -20.03
CA LEU A 38 22.43 10.41 -21.37
C LEU A 38 23.86 10.97 -21.29
N ILE A 39 24.09 12.00 -20.47
CA ILE A 39 25.42 12.58 -20.27
C ILE A 39 26.39 11.55 -19.66
N LEU A 40 25.95 10.81 -18.65
CA LEU A 40 26.74 9.74 -18.03
C LEU A 40 27.07 8.62 -19.02
N GLY A 41 26.11 8.25 -19.88
CA GLY A 41 26.33 7.24 -20.93
C GLY A 41 27.38 7.68 -21.94
N ILE A 42 27.32 8.94 -22.40
CA ILE A 42 28.31 9.50 -23.34
C ILE A 42 29.70 9.57 -22.68
N LEU A 43 29.78 10.08 -21.44
CA LEU A 43 31.03 10.17 -20.70
C LEU A 43 31.66 8.79 -20.48
N PHE A 44 30.84 7.79 -20.13
CA PHE A 44 31.29 6.42 -19.98
C PHE A 44 31.83 5.83 -21.29
N GLY A 45 31.16 6.10 -22.41
CA GLY A 45 31.64 5.71 -23.74
C GLY A 45 32.99 6.34 -24.10
N LEU A 46 33.20 7.62 -23.77
CA LEU A 46 34.48 8.30 -23.99
C LEU A 46 35.62 7.74 -23.13
N ILE A 47 35.34 7.40 -21.87
CA ILE A 47 36.32 6.77 -20.97
C ILE A 47 36.72 5.39 -21.50
N LEU A 48 35.77 4.58 -21.96
CA LEU A 48 36.07 3.28 -22.55
C LEU A 48 36.87 3.41 -23.86
N LEU A 49 36.57 4.40 -24.68
CA LEU A 49 37.35 4.69 -25.90
C LEU A 49 38.81 5.06 -25.56
N PHE A 50 39.02 5.88 -24.53
CA PHE A 50 40.35 6.24 -24.06
C PHE A 50 41.13 5.01 -23.57
N ILE A 51 40.48 4.11 -22.83
CA ILE A 51 41.07 2.84 -22.37
C ILE A 51 41.42 1.95 -23.57
N LYS A 52 40.52 1.80 -24.56
CA LYS A 52 40.80 1.04 -25.79
C LYS A 52 42.07 1.55 -26.49
N LEU A 53 42.19 2.87 -26.66
CA LEU A 53 43.35 3.50 -27.32
C LEU A 53 44.64 3.33 -26.51
N ARG A 54 44.57 3.44 -25.17
CA ARG A 54 45.76 3.39 -24.31
C ARG A 54 46.33 1.98 -24.13
N PHE A 55 45.45 0.97 -24.11
CA PHE A 55 45.80 -0.44 -23.86
C PHE A 55 45.76 -1.32 -25.12
N GLN A 56 45.46 -0.75 -26.30
CA GLN A 56 45.39 -1.46 -27.59
C GLN A 56 44.49 -2.70 -27.55
N LEU A 57 43.36 -2.61 -26.83
CA LEU A 57 42.40 -3.71 -26.70
C LEU A 57 41.82 -4.07 -28.07
N SER A 58 41.66 -5.37 -28.32
CA SER A 58 40.95 -5.85 -29.49
C SER A 58 39.46 -5.46 -29.44
N GLU A 59 38.80 -5.50 -30.60
CA GLU A 59 37.36 -5.20 -30.67
C GLU A 59 36.53 -6.20 -29.86
N GLU A 60 36.90 -7.48 -29.89
CA GLU A 60 36.22 -8.53 -29.13
C GLU A 60 36.33 -8.33 -27.62
N GLU A 61 37.53 -8.01 -27.11
CA GLU A 61 37.75 -7.74 -25.69
C GLU A 61 36.98 -6.51 -25.23
N THR A 62 37.00 -5.45 -26.05
CA THR A 62 36.24 -4.22 -25.77
C THR A 62 34.74 -4.50 -25.68
N MET A 63 34.19 -5.30 -26.60
CA MET A 63 32.77 -5.68 -26.60
C MET A 63 32.39 -6.55 -25.40
N ARG A 64 33.24 -7.51 -25.00
CA ARG A 64 32.99 -8.32 -23.79
C ARG A 64 32.96 -7.46 -22.53
N ILE A 65 33.90 -6.54 -22.38
CA ILE A 65 33.94 -5.59 -21.25
C ILE A 65 32.67 -4.73 -21.23
N TYR A 66 32.25 -4.22 -22.39
CA TYR A 66 31.05 -3.41 -22.51
C TYR A 66 29.78 -4.16 -22.08
N ILE A 67 29.61 -5.41 -22.55
CA ILE A 67 28.48 -6.27 -22.17
C ILE A 67 28.49 -6.55 -20.67
N PHE A 68 29.64 -6.93 -20.11
CA PHE A 68 29.77 -7.23 -18.68
C PHE A 68 29.45 -6.02 -17.81
N LEU A 69 30.01 -4.84 -18.14
CA LEU A 69 29.74 -3.60 -17.41
C LEU A 69 28.27 -3.18 -17.52
N SER A 70 27.67 -3.33 -18.70
CA SER A 70 26.24 -3.02 -18.90
C SER A 70 25.35 -3.89 -18.01
N ILE A 71 25.61 -5.20 -17.97
CA ILE A 71 24.89 -6.14 -17.08
C ILE A 71 25.13 -5.78 -15.62
N ALA A 72 26.38 -5.49 -15.24
CA ALA A 72 26.74 -5.14 -13.87
C ALA A 72 25.99 -3.89 -13.38
N VAL A 73 25.91 -2.83 -14.19
CA VAL A 73 25.18 -1.60 -13.85
C VAL A 73 23.68 -1.86 -13.65
N LEU A 74 23.07 -2.68 -14.52
CA LEU A 74 21.66 -3.05 -14.37
C LEU A 74 21.41 -3.84 -13.08
N LEU A 75 22.27 -4.81 -12.78
CA LEU A 75 22.18 -5.61 -11.55
C LEU A 75 22.36 -4.75 -10.30
N ILE A 76 23.35 -3.86 -10.28
CA ILE A 76 23.59 -2.94 -9.16
C ILE A 76 22.36 -2.05 -8.91
N SER A 77 21.75 -1.52 -9.97
CA SER A 77 20.53 -0.70 -9.85
C SER A 77 19.37 -1.48 -9.23
N VAL A 78 19.15 -2.72 -9.67
CA VAL A 78 18.12 -3.61 -9.11
C VAL A 78 18.41 -3.93 -7.65
N ILE A 79 19.66 -4.26 -7.30
CA ILE A 79 20.09 -4.55 -5.93
C ILE A 79 19.84 -3.35 -5.03
N ILE A 80 20.26 -2.14 -5.42
CA ILE A 80 20.05 -0.93 -4.62
C ILE A 80 18.55 -0.71 -4.34
N ASN A 81 17.70 -0.86 -5.35
CA ASN A 81 16.26 -0.69 -5.17
C ASN A 81 15.64 -1.78 -4.27
N LEU A 82 16.04 -3.04 -4.43
CA LEU A 82 15.59 -4.14 -3.59
C LEU A 82 16.05 -3.96 -2.14
N SER A 83 17.33 -3.65 -1.92
CA SER A 83 17.90 -3.39 -0.60
C SER A 83 17.20 -2.21 0.09
N TYR A 84 16.91 -1.13 -0.64
CA TYR A 84 16.17 0.00 -0.10
C TYR A 84 14.78 -0.42 0.39
N ASN A 85 13.99 -1.12 -0.43
CA ASN A 85 12.67 -1.58 -0.03
C ASN A 85 12.73 -2.59 1.14
N PHE A 86 13.69 -3.50 1.11
CA PHE A 86 13.90 -4.50 2.17
C PHE A 86 14.24 -3.86 3.52
N VAL A 87 15.15 -2.88 3.55
CA VAL A 87 15.54 -2.17 4.78
C VAL A 87 14.34 -1.47 5.40
N TYR A 88 13.52 -0.78 4.60
CA TYR A 88 12.34 -0.10 5.12
C TYR A 88 11.22 -1.06 5.52
N ALA A 89 11.03 -2.16 4.81
CA ALA A 89 10.10 -3.22 5.23
C ALA A 89 10.51 -3.78 6.61
N ARG A 90 11.80 -4.04 6.84
CA ARG A 90 12.29 -4.46 8.16
C ARG A 90 12.07 -3.40 9.23
N LYS A 91 12.26 -2.12 8.91
CA LYS A 91 11.98 -1.03 9.86
C LYS A 91 10.52 -0.96 10.26
N ILE A 92 9.59 -1.12 9.31
CA ILE A 92 8.15 -1.14 9.59
C ILE A 92 7.80 -2.37 10.44
N ASN A 93 8.28 -3.56 10.07
CA ASN A 93 8.03 -4.79 10.83
C ASN A 93 8.63 -4.75 12.25
N ALA A 94 9.73 -4.02 12.46
CA ALA A 94 10.29 -3.82 13.79
C ALA A 94 9.38 -2.99 14.71
N LEU A 95 8.37 -2.30 14.17
CA LEU A 95 7.37 -1.56 14.96
C LEU A 95 6.19 -2.44 15.37
N THR A 96 5.99 -3.63 14.79
CA THR A 96 4.86 -4.52 15.11
C THR A 96 4.68 -4.82 16.61
N PRO A 97 5.75 -5.01 17.41
CA PRO A 97 5.60 -5.20 18.85
C PRO A 97 4.90 -4.02 19.56
N LEU A 98 5.11 -2.78 19.10
CA LEU A 98 4.46 -1.61 19.70
C LEU A 98 2.94 -1.64 19.48
N LEU A 99 2.47 -2.13 18.32
CA LEU A 99 1.04 -2.37 18.11
C LEU A 99 0.52 -3.44 19.06
N GLY A 100 1.22 -4.58 19.14
CA GLY A 100 0.82 -5.69 20.00
C GLY A 100 0.76 -5.32 21.49
N GLU A 101 1.60 -4.40 21.94
CA GLU A 101 1.63 -3.87 23.31
C GLU A 101 0.68 -2.67 23.54
N ALA A 102 -0.12 -2.29 22.54
CA ALA A 102 -1.00 -1.12 22.54
C ALA A 102 -0.27 0.22 22.79
N LYS A 103 1.01 0.33 22.39
CA LYS A 103 1.81 1.57 22.41
C LYS A 103 1.55 2.40 21.16
N TYR A 104 0.29 2.80 20.96
CA TYR A 104 -0.18 3.37 19.70
C TYR A 104 0.45 4.73 19.37
N ASP A 105 0.67 5.60 20.36
CA ASP A 105 1.29 6.93 20.14
C ASP A 105 2.74 6.82 19.67
N GLU A 106 3.53 5.98 20.34
CA GLU A 106 4.92 5.69 19.95
C GLU A 106 4.99 5.04 18.58
N TYR A 107 4.05 4.13 18.27
CA TYR A 107 3.95 3.52 16.96
C TYR A 107 3.67 4.58 15.88
N LEU A 108 2.65 5.43 16.09
CA LEU A 108 2.24 6.48 15.17
C LEU A 108 3.37 7.46 14.89
N GLU A 109 4.12 7.88 15.90
CA GLU A 109 5.30 8.73 15.74
C GLU A 109 6.32 8.07 14.79
N LYS A 110 6.73 6.83 15.10
CA LYS A 110 7.77 6.11 14.35
C LYS A 110 7.36 5.79 12.92
N ILE A 111 6.12 5.34 12.70
CA ILE A 111 5.64 5.00 11.36
C ILE A 111 5.43 6.27 10.50
N THR A 112 5.03 7.39 11.12
CA THR A 112 4.88 8.68 10.42
C THR A 112 6.25 9.21 10.01
N ALA A 113 7.27 9.11 10.88
CA ALA A 113 8.64 9.45 10.53
C ALA A 113 9.17 8.60 9.35
N ILE A 114 8.82 7.31 9.29
CA ILE A 114 9.12 6.46 8.13
C ILE A 114 8.39 6.97 6.88
N ARG A 115 7.07 7.20 6.96
CA ARG A 115 6.22 7.68 5.85
C ARG A 115 6.80 8.95 5.20
N ASP A 116 7.23 9.90 6.02
CA ASP A 116 7.72 11.21 5.57
C ASP A 116 9.13 11.12 4.96
N LYS A 117 9.94 10.16 5.43
CA LYS A 117 11.31 9.96 4.94
C LYS A 117 11.38 9.12 3.66
N VAL A 118 10.44 8.21 3.43
CA VAL A 118 10.50 7.31 2.26
C VAL A 118 10.18 8.06 0.96
N LYS A 119 11.02 7.82 -0.06
CA LYS A 119 10.82 8.35 -1.42
C LYS A 119 9.92 7.45 -2.25
N SER A 120 9.89 6.15 -1.95
CA SER A 120 9.08 5.17 -2.64
C SER A 120 7.59 5.39 -2.34
N LYS A 121 6.78 5.61 -3.38
CA LYS A 121 5.32 5.69 -3.24
C LYS A 121 4.75 4.42 -2.63
N HIS A 122 5.33 3.27 -2.97
CA HIS A 122 4.91 1.97 -2.45
C HIS A 122 5.14 1.88 -0.93
N LEU A 123 6.35 2.19 -0.46
CA LEU A 123 6.64 2.19 0.98
C LEU A 123 5.81 3.23 1.72
N ARG A 124 5.52 4.37 1.10
CA ARG A 124 4.63 5.38 1.68
C ARG A 124 3.22 4.85 1.89
N SER A 125 2.65 4.17 0.89
CA SER A 125 1.34 3.53 1.03
C SER A 125 1.34 2.42 2.08
N ILE A 126 2.42 1.64 2.19
CA ILE A 126 2.54 0.62 3.25
C ILE A 126 2.61 1.29 4.62
N ALA A 127 3.40 2.35 4.79
CA ALA A 127 3.48 3.08 6.05
C ALA A 127 2.14 3.71 6.42
N GLU A 128 1.42 4.27 5.44
CA GLU A 128 0.09 4.84 5.64
C GLU A 128 -0.95 3.78 6.02
N LEU A 129 -0.95 2.62 5.36
CA LEU A 129 -1.80 1.48 5.74
C LEU A 129 -1.49 1.00 7.17
N ASN A 130 -0.22 0.97 7.55
CA ASN A 130 0.19 0.57 8.89
C ASN A 130 -0.23 1.59 9.96
N ARG A 131 -0.28 2.89 9.63
CA ARG A 131 -0.81 3.94 10.53
C ARG A 131 -2.25 3.66 10.92
N THR A 132 -3.08 3.15 10.00
CA THR A 132 -4.50 2.91 10.28
C THR A 132 -4.69 1.87 11.37
N ALA A 133 -3.78 0.90 11.52
CA ALA A 133 -3.86 -0.10 12.60
C ALA A 133 -3.76 0.54 14.00
N ALA A 134 -2.89 1.55 14.16
CA ALA A 134 -2.77 2.28 15.42
C ALA A 134 -3.95 3.25 15.63
N LEU A 135 -4.48 3.86 14.57
CA LEU A 135 -5.70 4.66 14.65
C LEU A 135 -6.90 3.82 15.11
N THR A 136 -7.05 2.61 14.56
CA THR A 136 -8.06 1.64 15.03
C THR A 136 -7.88 1.36 16.52
N GLY A 137 -6.65 1.07 16.98
CA GLY A 137 -6.37 0.82 18.40
C GLY A 137 -6.67 2.03 19.30
N LYS A 138 -6.49 3.26 18.80
CA LYS A 138 -6.90 4.50 19.48
C LYS A 138 -8.40 4.79 19.38
N LYS A 139 -9.18 3.89 18.76
CA LYS A 139 -10.62 4.05 18.49
C LYS A 139 -10.95 5.23 17.58
N GLU A 140 -9.97 5.70 16.80
CA GLU A 140 -10.14 6.75 15.78
C GLU A 140 -10.62 6.13 14.45
N TYR A 141 -11.71 5.35 14.52
CA TYR A 141 -12.17 4.51 13.42
C TYR A 141 -12.53 5.31 12.16
N GLY A 142 -13.18 6.49 12.32
CA GLY A 142 -13.52 7.36 11.20
C GLY A 142 -12.28 7.81 10.40
N ALA A 143 -11.23 8.25 11.10
CA ALA A 143 -9.97 8.65 10.47
C ALA A 143 -9.27 7.46 9.77
N ALA A 144 -9.32 6.27 10.38
CA ALA A 144 -8.81 5.05 9.76
C ALA A 144 -9.57 4.72 8.46
N VAL A 145 -10.91 4.80 8.45
CA VAL A 145 -11.76 4.55 7.28
C VAL A 145 -11.43 5.51 6.13
N GLU A 146 -11.29 6.81 6.41
CA GLU A 146 -10.94 7.81 5.40
C GLU A 146 -9.63 7.48 4.70
N ILE A 147 -8.57 7.20 5.49
CA ILE A 147 -7.26 6.82 4.96
C ILE A 147 -7.35 5.53 4.13
N LEU A 148 -8.06 4.52 4.63
CA LEU A 148 -8.22 3.22 3.94
C LEU A 148 -8.98 3.35 2.61
N LYS A 149 -9.94 4.28 2.50
CA LYS A 149 -10.62 4.59 1.23
C LYS A 149 -9.67 5.29 0.26
N GLU A 150 -8.94 6.31 0.72
CA GLU A 150 -7.97 7.06 -0.10
C GLU A 150 -6.78 6.23 -0.61
N LEU A 151 -6.50 5.11 0.05
CA LEU A 151 -5.41 4.21 -0.34
C LEU A 151 -5.78 3.27 -1.51
N GLU A 152 -7.06 3.03 -1.79
CA GLU A 152 -7.48 2.05 -2.82
C GLU A 152 -6.72 2.21 -4.16
N PRO A 153 -6.74 3.37 -4.84
CA PRO A 153 -6.11 3.47 -6.16
C PRO A 153 -4.60 3.21 -6.14
N ARG A 154 -3.95 3.36 -4.97
CA ARG A 154 -2.51 3.19 -4.79
C ARG A 154 -2.11 1.74 -4.53
N VAL A 155 -3.01 0.93 -3.97
CA VAL A 155 -2.68 -0.43 -3.52
C VAL A 155 -3.50 -1.52 -4.21
N LYS A 156 -4.54 -1.20 -4.99
CA LYS A 156 -5.39 -2.16 -5.71
C LYS A 156 -4.63 -3.17 -6.59
N LYS A 157 -3.46 -2.80 -7.12
CA LYS A 157 -2.58 -3.68 -7.92
C LYS A 157 -1.58 -4.50 -7.08
N MET A 158 -1.67 -4.45 -5.76
CA MET A 158 -0.77 -5.09 -4.81
C MET A 158 -1.61 -6.05 -3.94
N PRO A 159 -1.84 -7.31 -4.35
CA PRO A 159 -2.85 -8.16 -3.75
C PRO A 159 -2.77 -8.32 -2.22
N SER A 160 -1.56 -8.46 -1.67
CA SER A 160 -1.37 -8.58 -0.22
C SER A 160 -1.70 -7.28 0.53
N VAL A 161 -1.29 -6.13 -0.03
CA VAL A 161 -1.54 -4.82 0.58
C VAL A 161 -3.02 -4.43 0.46
N GLU A 162 -3.64 -4.73 -0.69
CA GLU A 162 -5.06 -4.53 -0.91
C GLU A 162 -5.90 -5.42 0.02
N MET A 163 -5.47 -6.66 0.26
CA MET A 163 -6.12 -7.55 1.21
C MET A 163 -6.12 -6.93 2.61
N VAL A 164 -4.96 -6.49 3.11
CA VAL A 164 -4.86 -5.86 4.44
C VAL A 164 -5.69 -4.59 4.52
N ARG A 165 -5.70 -3.76 3.46
CA ARG A 165 -6.55 -2.57 3.38
C ARG A 165 -8.03 -2.92 3.54
N ARG A 166 -8.52 -3.90 2.77
CA ARG A 166 -9.93 -4.34 2.82
C ARG A 166 -10.29 -4.96 4.16
N LEU A 167 -9.42 -5.80 4.72
CA LEU A 167 -9.56 -6.40 6.05
C LEU A 167 -9.69 -5.33 7.13
N ASN A 168 -8.76 -4.38 7.18
CA ASN A 168 -8.79 -3.28 8.15
C ASN A 168 -10.03 -2.39 7.96
N LEU A 169 -10.48 -2.20 6.72
CA LEU A 169 -11.67 -1.39 6.42
C LEU A 169 -12.95 -2.09 6.86
N CYS A 170 -13.08 -3.40 6.64
CA CYS A 170 -14.18 -4.20 7.19
C CYS A 170 -14.24 -4.08 8.72
N LEU A 171 -13.11 -4.27 9.41
CA LEU A 171 -13.06 -4.18 10.87
C LEU A 171 -13.47 -2.80 11.38
N ASN A 172 -12.96 -1.72 10.75
CA ASN A 172 -13.34 -0.36 11.13
C ASN A 172 -14.83 -0.07 10.88
N TYR A 173 -15.44 -0.61 9.82
CA TYR A 173 -16.89 -0.51 9.63
C TYR A 173 -17.67 -1.22 10.75
N PHE A 174 -17.21 -2.38 11.23
CA PHE A 174 -17.84 -3.05 12.38
C PHE A 174 -17.78 -2.21 13.65
N TYR A 175 -16.64 -1.57 13.97
CA TYR A 175 -16.55 -0.69 15.14
C TYR A 175 -17.42 0.57 15.01
N LEU A 176 -17.63 1.07 13.78
CA LEU A 176 -18.53 2.18 13.50
C LEU A 176 -20.01 1.78 13.43
N LYS A 177 -20.32 0.48 13.61
CA LYS A 177 -21.67 -0.09 13.44
C LYS A 177 -22.23 0.06 12.01
N GLU A 178 -21.37 0.28 11.02
CA GLU A 178 -21.69 0.32 9.58
C GLU A 178 -21.73 -1.11 8.99
N TYR A 179 -22.63 -1.96 9.53
CA TYR A 179 -22.62 -3.39 9.27
C TYR A 179 -22.92 -3.76 7.81
N LYS A 180 -23.74 -2.96 7.12
CA LYS A 180 -24.09 -3.20 5.71
C LYS A 180 -22.89 -2.95 4.81
N GLU A 181 -22.13 -1.90 5.09
CA GLU A 181 -20.89 -1.55 4.41
C GLU A 181 -19.82 -2.63 4.65
N ALA A 182 -19.70 -3.10 5.90
CA ALA A 182 -18.80 -4.18 6.27
C ALA A 182 -19.12 -5.49 5.53
N GLU A 183 -20.39 -5.91 5.54
CA GLU A 183 -20.85 -7.14 4.88
C GLU A 183 -20.67 -7.05 3.35
N THR A 184 -21.04 -5.91 2.75
CA THR A 184 -20.88 -5.68 1.31
C THR A 184 -19.41 -5.78 0.92
N LEU A 185 -18.52 -5.08 1.64
CA LEU A 185 -17.09 -5.13 1.38
C LEU A 185 -16.51 -6.53 1.59
N TYR A 186 -16.99 -7.27 2.59
CA TYR A 186 -16.55 -8.65 2.84
C TYR A 186 -16.89 -9.56 1.65
N LYS A 187 -18.15 -9.53 1.16
CA LYS A 187 -18.59 -10.30 -0.01
C LYS A 187 -17.79 -9.96 -1.25
N ASP A 188 -17.57 -8.67 -1.50
CA ASP A 188 -16.72 -8.18 -2.60
C ASP A 188 -15.24 -8.58 -2.47
N SER A 189 -14.81 -9.03 -1.28
CA SER A 189 -13.44 -9.39 -0.97
C SER A 189 -13.21 -10.89 -0.83
N GLU A 190 -14.26 -11.72 -0.91
CA GLU A 190 -14.20 -13.16 -0.58
C GLU A 190 -13.09 -13.90 -1.34
N ALA A 191 -13.02 -13.71 -2.66
CA ALA A 191 -12.00 -14.33 -3.50
C ALA A 191 -10.56 -13.87 -3.17
N LEU A 192 -10.40 -12.64 -2.66
CA LEU A 192 -9.11 -12.14 -2.22
C LEU A 192 -8.77 -12.67 -0.82
N PHE A 193 -9.71 -12.64 0.11
CA PHE A 193 -9.55 -13.12 1.48
C PHE A 193 -9.26 -14.62 1.53
N GLY A 194 -9.92 -15.42 0.69
CA GLY A 194 -9.67 -16.86 0.60
C GLY A 194 -8.20 -17.22 0.31
N LYS A 195 -7.43 -16.34 -0.35
CA LYS A 195 -6.00 -16.55 -0.62
C LYS A 195 -5.11 -16.37 0.61
N TYR A 196 -5.60 -15.69 1.64
CA TYR A 196 -4.82 -15.29 2.82
C TYR A 196 -5.40 -15.78 4.15
N LYS A 197 -6.61 -16.34 4.17
CA LYS A 197 -7.31 -16.74 5.40
C LYS A 197 -6.53 -17.76 6.24
N GLU A 198 -5.86 -18.70 5.57
CA GLU A 198 -5.02 -19.72 6.22
C GLU A 198 -3.58 -19.27 6.49
N ASN A 199 -3.20 -18.05 6.11
CA ASN A 199 -1.88 -17.52 6.43
C ASN A 199 -1.80 -17.24 7.94
N ALA A 200 -0.83 -17.85 8.62
CA ALA A 200 -0.65 -17.74 10.07
C ALA A 200 -0.61 -16.29 10.58
N PHE A 201 -0.08 -15.35 9.80
CA PHE A 201 0.00 -13.94 10.19
C PHE A 201 -1.37 -13.25 10.17
N TYR A 202 -2.24 -13.60 9.22
CA TYR A 202 -3.56 -12.97 9.05
C TYR A 202 -4.69 -13.74 9.72
N LYS A 203 -4.51 -15.04 10.00
CA LYS A 203 -5.53 -15.93 10.55
C LYS A 203 -6.23 -15.35 11.76
N LYS A 204 -5.48 -14.75 12.69
CA LYS A 204 -6.02 -14.09 13.90
C LYS A 204 -7.03 -12.97 13.59
N ASN A 205 -6.70 -12.11 12.62
CA ASN A 205 -7.58 -11.01 12.21
C ASN A 205 -8.82 -11.52 11.46
N PHE A 206 -8.67 -12.59 10.67
CA PHE A 206 -9.81 -13.24 10.03
C PHE A 206 -10.73 -13.93 11.05
N SER A 207 -10.19 -14.53 12.12
CA SER A 207 -11.01 -15.09 13.20
C SER A 207 -11.89 -14.02 13.86
N ILE A 208 -11.33 -12.83 14.12
CA ILE A 208 -12.08 -11.68 14.64
C ILE A 208 -13.14 -11.22 13.65
N LEU A 209 -12.77 -11.06 12.38
CA LEU A 209 -13.69 -10.65 11.31
C LEU A 209 -14.87 -11.63 11.14
N ASP A 210 -14.60 -12.93 11.18
CA ASP A 210 -15.63 -13.97 11.08
C ASP A 210 -16.60 -13.88 12.27
N MET A 211 -16.11 -13.64 13.49
CA MET A 211 -16.98 -13.44 14.66
C MET A 211 -17.82 -12.17 14.55
N PHE A 212 -17.27 -11.09 14.00
CA PHE A 212 -18.06 -9.88 13.69
C PHE A 212 -19.19 -10.15 12.71
N LEU A 213 -18.92 -10.88 11.62
CA LEU A 213 -19.93 -11.24 10.63
C LEU A 213 -21.05 -12.10 11.24
N ASP A 214 -20.67 -13.13 12.00
CA ASP A 214 -21.63 -14.02 12.66
C ASP A 214 -22.55 -13.25 13.60
N LEU A 215 -22.00 -12.38 14.45
CA LEU A 215 -22.78 -11.59 15.41
C LEU A 215 -23.60 -10.47 14.76
N CYS A 216 -22.98 -9.67 13.90
CA CYS A 216 -23.55 -8.39 13.46
C CYS A 216 -24.36 -8.51 12.16
N CYS A 217 -24.04 -9.47 11.29
CA CYS A 217 -24.67 -9.62 9.99
C CYS A 217 -25.59 -10.85 9.93
N TYR A 218 -25.18 -11.97 10.54
CA TYR A 218 -25.91 -13.24 10.41
C TYR A 218 -26.76 -13.60 11.63
N GLY A 219 -26.60 -12.90 12.77
CA GLY A 219 -27.32 -13.21 14.01
C GLY A 219 -26.96 -14.57 14.61
N LYS A 220 -25.82 -15.15 14.23
CA LYS A 220 -25.33 -16.44 14.72
C LYS A 220 -24.55 -16.22 16.01
N LYS A 221 -25.21 -16.40 17.15
CA LYS A 221 -24.59 -16.24 18.48
C LYS A 221 -24.06 -17.54 19.08
N GLU A 222 -24.65 -18.67 18.69
CA GLU A 222 -24.30 -19.98 19.24
C GLU A 222 -22.82 -20.31 18.98
N GLY A 223 -22.09 -20.71 20.02
CA GLY A 223 -20.67 -21.05 19.92
C GLY A 223 -19.71 -19.87 19.80
N VAL A 224 -20.20 -18.61 19.71
CA VAL A 224 -19.32 -17.44 19.54
C VAL A 224 -18.57 -17.12 20.83
N ALA A 225 -19.21 -17.25 21.99
CA ALA A 225 -18.56 -17.00 23.29
C ALA A 225 -17.36 -17.95 23.50
N GLU A 226 -17.52 -19.22 23.17
CA GLU A 226 -16.45 -20.23 23.24
C GLU A 226 -15.32 -19.91 22.27
N ARG A 227 -15.65 -19.49 21.04
CA ARG A 227 -14.67 -19.07 20.03
C ARG A 227 -13.88 -17.84 20.47
N ILE A 228 -14.52 -16.86 21.11
CA ILE A 228 -13.83 -15.68 21.66
C ILE A 228 -12.84 -16.14 22.74
N GLN A 229 -13.27 -16.99 23.67
CA GLN A 229 -12.41 -17.48 24.75
C GLN A 229 -11.23 -18.33 24.24
N GLU A 230 -11.43 -19.15 23.22
CA GLU A 230 -10.36 -19.90 22.56
C GLU A 230 -9.36 -18.95 21.87
N ALA A 231 -9.87 -18.01 21.06
CA ALA A 231 -9.04 -17.02 20.37
C ALA A 231 -8.23 -16.16 21.36
N ARG A 232 -8.84 -15.76 22.47
CA ARG A 232 -8.20 -14.97 23.53
C ARG A 232 -6.99 -15.66 24.13
N ARG A 233 -7.06 -16.98 24.34
CA ARG A 233 -5.94 -17.81 24.83
C ARG A 233 -4.84 -17.97 23.79
N MET A 234 -5.23 -18.06 22.51
CA MET A 234 -4.29 -18.26 21.40
C MET A 234 -3.54 -16.99 21.04
N TYR A 235 -4.16 -15.82 21.20
CA TYR A 235 -3.66 -14.53 20.74
C TYR A 235 -3.53 -13.53 21.91
N PRO A 236 -2.40 -13.56 22.66
CA PRO A 236 -2.21 -12.78 23.88
C PRO A 236 -1.90 -11.30 23.64
N GLU A 237 -1.80 -10.84 22.39
CA GLU A 237 -1.49 -9.45 22.07
C GLU A 237 -2.54 -8.51 22.65
N LYS A 238 -2.11 -7.49 23.41
CA LYS A 238 -2.99 -6.54 24.12
C LYS A 238 -3.97 -5.86 23.18
N GLN A 239 -3.54 -5.50 21.97
CA GLN A 239 -4.41 -4.94 20.94
C GLN A 239 -5.60 -5.85 20.61
N LEU A 240 -5.40 -7.17 20.55
CA LEU A 240 -6.47 -8.12 20.20
C LEU A 240 -7.38 -8.42 21.39
N GLN A 241 -6.89 -8.25 22.62
CA GLN A 241 -7.73 -8.37 23.82
C GLN A 241 -8.85 -7.33 23.82
N GLU A 242 -8.56 -6.10 23.38
CA GLU A 242 -9.57 -5.04 23.23
C GLU A 242 -10.66 -5.42 22.20
N ASP A 243 -10.29 -6.15 21.13
CA ASP A 243 -11.24 -6.64 20.13
C ASP A 243 -12.14 -7.75 20.71
N PHE A 244 -11.58 -8.65 21.52
CA PHE A 244 -12.34 -9.69 22.19
C PHE A 244 -13.29 -9.12 23.25
N ASP A 245 -12.85 -8.12 24.01
CA ASP A 245 -13.70 -7.40 24.97
C ASP A 245 -14.89 -6.73 24.25
N TYR A 246 -14.65 -6.13 23.08
CA TYR A 246 -15.73 -5.54 22.28
C TYR A 246 -16.72 -6.59 21.77
N LEU A 247 -16.22 -7.72 21.25
CA LEU A 247 -17.07 -8.83 20.78
C LEU A 247 -17.91 -9.44 21.91
N GLU A 248 -17.37 -9.54 23.13
CA GLU A 248 -18.11 -9.97 24.31
C GLU A 248 -19.22 -8.98 24.68
N GLY A 249 -18.94 -7.67 24.66
CA GLY A 249 -19.96 -6.65 24.88
C GLY A 249 -21.13 -6.74 23.88
N LEU A 250 -20.86 -7.11 22.61
CA LEU A 250 -21.90 -7.33 21.61
C LEU A 250 -22.80 -8.54 21.89
N LEU A 251 -22.32 -9.54 22.66
CA LEU A 251 -23.14 -10.66 23.11
C LEU A 251 -24.15 -10.23 24.17
N GLU A 252 -23.77 -9.27 25.02
CA GLU A 252 -24.58 -8.75 26.13
C GLU A 252 -25.59 -7.67 25.71
N GLU A 253 -25.25 -6.83 24.73
CA GLU A 253 -26.06 -5.67 24.30
C GLU A 253 -27.33 -6.01 23.48
N ARG A 254 -27.69 -7.30 23.28
CA ARG A 254 -28.85 -7.69 22.45
C ARG A 254 -29.66 -8.86 22.96
#